data_AF-A0A8H3WAV9-F1
#
_entry.id   AF-A0A8H3WAV9-F1
#
_cell.length_a   1.000
_cell.length_b   1.000
_cell.length_c   1.000
_cell.angle_alpha   90.00
_cell.angle_beta   90.00
_cell.angle_gamma   90.00
#
_symmetry.space_group_name_H-M   'P 1'
#
loop_
_entity.id
_entity.type
_entity.pdbx_description
1 polymer ?
#
loop_
_entity_poly.entity_id
_entity_poly.type
_entity_poly.pdbx_seq_one_letter_code
_entity_poly.pdbx_strand_id
1 'polypeptide(L)'
;MREGPGITENERYAEHSDLDAAFEPCRSYNELQTEGSQYWFVQDGDSVYFESFFPQLDPSDLRDQNIKSLSIFEDVNPTSQRPWSQHSRRHPRRVVGESLGPISLFLEKLSASYIIEANDFFRKTQSDWVWENLTSLTLTSELLAEDACHLRATNMLANAAGAALQMPRLQRMEIWYGGFRTAALFRYAVSESGTSIRWHGTWELQLQRRLVDAWSAVAELHTANELVVRESRLLDGSGIASRDGAIQVLDLSENVVHPASFGDIGKGTGKYTKPDQSISKKHEDIMSWIQASGIESLQI
;
A
#
# COMPACT_ATOMS: atom_id res chain seq x y z
N MET A 1 45.91 34.86 -5.76
CA MET A 1 46.19 34.18 -4.49
C MET A 1 45.96 35.16 -3.34
N ARG A 2 44.88 34.94 -2.58
CA ARG A 2 44.78 35.24 -1.14
C ARG A 2 43.57 34.48 -0.64
N GLU A 3 43.85 33.43 0.12
CA GLU A 3 42.91 32.54 0.80
C GLU A 3 42.24 33.31 1.95
N GLY A 4 40.93 33.13 2.11
CA GLY A 4 40.17 33.60 3.27
C GLY A 4 40.18 32.56 4.39
N PRO A 5 40.02 32.96 5.67
CA PRO A 5 40.09 32.04 6.79
C PRO A 5 38.87 31.11 6.78
N GLY A 6 39.15 29.81 6.88
CA GLY A 6 38.16 28.75 6.93
C GLY A 6 37.36 28.78 8.23
N ILE A 7 36.04 28.73 8.09
CA ILE A 7 35.11 28.45 9.17
C ILE A 7 34.85 26.94 9.09
N THR A 8 35.25 26.20 10.11
CA THR A 8 35.07 24.75 10.20
C THR A 8 33.59 24.42 10.46
N GLU A 9 33.12 23.34 9.85
CA GLU A 9 31.73 22.83 9.88
C GLU A 9 31.16 22.46 11.27
N ASN A 10 31.92 22.68 12.36
CA ASN A 10 31.56 22.23 13.71
C ASN A 10 30.89 23.28 14.61
N GLU A 11 30.63 24.50 14.13
CA GLU A 11 30.01 25.55 14.97
C GLU A 11 28.51 25.80 14.69
N ARG A 12 27.84 24.97 13.87
CA ARG A 12 26.37 25.07 13.65
C ARG A 12 25.51 24.18 14.57
N TYR A 13 26.11 23.42 15.48
CA TYR A 13 25.40 22.42 16.31
C TYR A 13 25.47 22.70 17.82
N ALA A 14 25.50 23.96 18.26
CA ALA A 14 25.64 24.28 19.70
C ALA A 14 24.57 25.20 20.29
N GLU A 15 23.49 25.54 19.58
CA GLU A 15 22.40 26.36 20.13
C GLU A 15 21.02 25.76 19.90
N HIS A 16 20.75 24.54 20.40
CA HIS A 16 19.38 24.04 20.62
C HIS A 16 19.36 22.94 21.71
N SER A 17 20.07 23.14 22.83
CA SER A 17 20.18 22.16 23.92
C SER A 17 19.16 22.33 25.06
N ASP A 18 17.97 22.89 24.80
CA ASP A 18 16.96 23.13 25.86
C ASP A 18 15.52 22.75 25.48
N LEU A 19 15.33 21.79 24.55
CA LEU A 19 14.01 21.22 24.24
C LEU A 19 13.81 19.76 24.69
N ASP A 20 14.63 19.28 25.63
CA ASP A 20 14.59 17.89 26.14
C ASP A 20 13.54 17.63 27.25
N ALA A 21 12.44 18.39 27.26
CA ALA A 21 11.35 18.16 28.21
C ALA A 21 10.03 17.81 27.50
N ALA A 22 9.68 16.52 27.57
CA ALA A 22 8.36 15.92 27.29
C ALA A 22 8.05 15.42 25.86
N PHE A 23 9.01 14.79 25.17
CA PHE A 23 8.68 13.82 24.12
C PHE A 23 8.79 12.40 24.67
N GLU A 24 7.65 11.81 25.04
CA GLU A 24 7.55 10.34 25.09
C GLU A 24 7.84 9.81 23.67
N PRO A 25 8.68 8.77 23.51
CA PRO A 25 8.96 8.22 22.20
C PRO A 25 7.67 7.72 21.58
N CYS A 26 7.33 8.23 20.39
CA CYS A 26 6.28 7.65 19.56
C CYS A 26 6.60 6.16 19.39
N ARG A 27 5.59 5.28 19.53
CA ARG A 27 5.77 3.85 19.23
C ARG A 27 6.45 3.70 17.88
N SER A 28 7.33 2.71 17.77
CA SER A 28 7.92 2.36 16.49
C SER A 28 6.79 2.03 15.49
N TYR A 29 6.69 2.81 14.41
CA TYR A 29 5.80 2.58 13.26
C TYR A 29 6.26 1.35 12.44
N ASN A 30 6.70 0.27 13.09
CA ASN A 30 7.21 -0.92 12.42
C ASN A 30 6.68 -2.21 13.08
N GLU A 31 5.69 -2.12 13.96
CA GLU A 31 5.15 -3.28 14.69
C GLU A 31 3.96 -3.91 13.97
N LEU A 32 4.04 -5.23 13.75
CA LEU A 32 2.97 -6.06 13.22
C LEU A 32 1.79 -6.09 14.19
N GLN A 33 0.62 -5.64 13.76
CA GLN A 33 -0.60 -5.67 14.58
C GLN A 33 -1.55 -6.78 14.10
N THR A 34 -2.23 -7.42 15.05
CA THR A 34 -3.12 -8.56 14.78
C THR A 34 -4.43 -8.42 15.54
N GLU A 35 -5.55 -8.70 14.86
CA GLU A 35 -6.86 -8.88 15.47
C GLU A 35 -7.59 -10.00 14.71
N GLY A 36 -7.90 -11.08 15.41
CA GLY A 36 -8.48 -12.28 14.79
C GLY A 36 -7.61 -12.83 13.66
N SER A 37 -8.15 -12.88 12.44
CA SER A 37 -7.48 -13.34 11.22
C SER A 37 -6.97 -12.19 10.34
N GLN A 38 -6.81 -10.99 10.90
CA GLN A 38 -6.41 -9.78 10.17
C GLN A 38 -5.08 -9.24 10.68
N TYR A 39 -4.15 -9.04 9.76
CA TYR A 39 -2.83 -8.47 10.02
C TYR A 39 -2.74 -7.11 9.34
N TRP A 40 -2.20 -6.11 10.05
CA TRP A 40 -1.93 -4.81 9.44
C TRP A 40 -0.67 -4.14 9.96
N PHE A 41 -0.17 -3.23 9.12
CA PHE A 41 1.07 -2.52 9.34
C PHE A 41 0.98 -1.11 8.78
N VAL A 42 1.57 -0.17 9.50
CA VAL A 42 1.91 1.15 8.97
C VAL A 42 3.41 1.29 9.07
N GLN A 43 4.12 1.44 7.94
CA GLN A 43 5.56 1.72 7.94
C GLN A 43 5.84 3.21 7.81
N ASP A 44 6.92 3.67 8.42
CA ASP A 44 7.58 4.90 7.97
C ASP A 44 8.20 4.70 6.57
N GLY A 45 7.89 5.60 5.65
CA GLY A 45 8.42 5.67 4.29
C GLY A 45 9.94 5.90 4.17
N ASP A 46 10.66 6.19 5.26
CA ASP A 46 12.13 6.20 5.24
C ASP A 46 12.76 4.84 5.65
N SER A 47 11.96 3.87 6.09
CA SER A 47 12.42 2.54 6.50
C SER A 47 12.52 1.57 5.33
N VAL A 48 13.55 0.70 5.34
CA VAL A 48 13.74 -0.39 4.38
C VAL A 48 13.27 -1.75 4.92
N TYR A 49 12.65 -1.77 6.11
CA TYR A 49 12.28 -3.00 6.82
C TYR A 49 11.50 -3.98 5.95
N PHE A 50 10.46 -3.53 5.26
CA PHE A 50 9.63 -4.43 4.47
C PHE A 50 10.33 -5.03 3.25
N GLU A 51 11.37 -4.37 2.76
CA GLU A 51 12.15 -4.84 1.62
C GLU A 51 13.05 -6.02 2.00
N SER A 52 13.46 -6.12 3.27
CA SER A 52 14.16 -7.29 3.80
C SER A 52 13.19 -8.32 4.38
N PHE A 53 12.06 -7.89 4.96
CA PHE A 53 11.09 -8.77 5.60
C PHE A 53 10.32 -9.66 4.61
N PHE A 54 9.66 -9.09 3.59
CA PHE A 54 8.78 -9.87 2.71
C PHE A 54 9.47 -10.97 1.90
N PRO A 55 10.73 -10.84 1.46
CA PRO A 55 11.47 -11.95 0.85
C PRO A 55 11.69 -13.14 1.77
N GLN A 56 11.66 -12.92 3.08
CA GLN A 56 11.94 -13.94 4.09
C GLN A 56 10.66 -14.52 4.72
N LEU A 57 9.51 -13.87 4.51
CA LEU A 57 8.23 -14.36 5.02
C LEU A 57 7.82 -15.63 4.28
N ASP A 58 7.72 -16.75 5.01
CA ASP A 58 7.19 -17.98 4.45
C ASP A 58 5.65 -17.86 4.35
N PRO A 59 5.05 -18.05 3.15
CA PRO A 59 3.59 -18.07 3.00
C PRO A 59 2.88 -19.02 3.98
N SER A 60 3.53 -20.11 4.40
CA SER A 60 2.96 -21.05 5.37
C SER A 60 2.77 -20.44 6.76
N ASP A 61 3.59 -19.46 7.17
CA ASP A 61 3.47 -18.82 8.49
C ASP A 61 2.12 -18.12 8.67
N LEU A 62 1.68 -17.39 7.65
CA LEU A 62 0.39 -16.72 7.65
C LEU A 62 -0.76 -17.73 7.57
N ARG A 63 -0.57 -18.82 6.82
CA ARG A 63 -1.57 -19.90 6.71
C ARG A 63 -1.77 -20.61 8.05
N ASP A 64 -0.68 -20.96 8.73
CA ASP A 64 -0.71 -21.68 10.01
C ASP A 64 -1.31 -20.83 11.13
N GLN A 65 -1.17 -19.51 11.03
CA GLN A 65 -1.84 -18.54 11.90
C GLN A 65 -3.28 -18.23 11.45
N ASN A 66 -3.79 -18.90 10.41
CA ASN A 66 -5.12 -18.71 9.83
C ASN A 66 -5.40 -17.25 9.45
N ILE A 67 -4.40 -16.58 8.89
CA ILE A 67 -4.50 -15.19 8.44
C ILE A 67 -5.19 -15.14 7.10
N LYS A 68 -6.22 -14.30 7.05
CA LYS A 68 -7.18 -14.17 5.96
C LYS A 68 -7.11 -12.79 5.32
N SER A 69 -6.69 -11.79 6.08
CA SER A 69 -6.60 -10.40 5.61
C SER A 69 -5.25 -9.82 5.95
N LEU A 70 -4.57 -9.23 4.97
CA LEU A 70 -3.31 -8.52 5.13
C LEU A 70 -3.46 -7.09 4.62
N SER A 71 -3.16 -6.09 5.44
CA SER A 71 -3.19 -4.67 5.07
C SER A 71 -1.86 -3.99 5.39
N ILE A 72 -1.13 -3.56 4.38
CA ILE A 72 0.16 -2.88 4.54
C ILE A 72 0.00 -1.48 4.00
N PHE A 73 0.30 -0.49 4.82
CA PHE A 73 0.26 0.89 4.42
C PHE A 73 1.62 1.53 4.72
N GLU A 74 2.31 2.03 3.72
CA GLU A 74 3.44 2.91 4.00
C GLU A 74 2.90 4.33 4.15
N ASP A 75 3.26 5.00 5.26
CA ASP A 75 2.99 6.41 5.50
C ASP A 75 4.29 7.22 5.48
N VAL A 76 4.25 8.49 5.07
CA VAL A 76 5.45 9.35 5.13
C VAL A 76 5.50 9.92 6.53
N ASN A 77 6.63 9.76 7.23
CA ASN A 77 6.77 10.15 8.63
C ASN A 77 6.09 11.50 8.94
N PRO A 78 5.13 11.56 9.87
CA PRO A 78 4.48 12.80 10.28
C PRO A 78 5.45 13.79 10.96
N THR A 79 6.65 13.35 11.36
CA THR A 79 7.73 14.24 11.85
C THR A 79 8.44 15.00 10.72
N SER A 80 8.23 14.62 9.45
CA SER A 80 8.72 15.39 8.32
C SER A 80 7.97 16.73 8.29
N GLN A 81 8.63 17.81 8.74
CA GLN A 81 8.09 19.19 8.63
C GLN A 81 7.94 19.66 7.18
N ARG A 82 8.23 18.79 6.19
CA ARG A 82 8.20 19.13 4.77
C ARG A 82 6.75 19.09 4.28
N PRO A 83 6.28 20.13 3.57
CA PRO A 83 5.01 20.07 2.87
C PRO A 83 4.97 18.88 1.92
N TRP A 84 3.79 18.26 1.75
CA TRP A 84 3.60 17.14 0.82
C TRP A 84 4.13 17.41 -0.59
N SER A 85 3.97 18.65 -1.08
CA SER A 85 4.47 19.08 -2.37
C SER A 85 5.99 18.93 -2.55
N GLN A 86 6.72 18.74 -1.46
CA GLN A 86 8.17 18.54 -1.41
C GLN A 86 8.56 17.10 -1.05
N HIS A 87 7.59 16.21 -0.80
CA HIS A 87 7.88 14.79 -0.62
C HIS A 87 8.27 14.20 -1.97
N SER A 88 9.48 13.64 -2.03
CA SER A 88 9.91 12.85 -3.18
C SER A 88 8.98 11.65 -3.34
N ARG A 89 8.63 11.31 -4.58
CA ARG A 89 7.97 10.04 -4.87
C ARG A 89 8.93 8.91 -4.54
N ARG A 90 8.72 8.25 -3.40
CA ARG A 90 9.44 7.02 -3.06
C ARG A 90 8.97 5.96 -4.03
N HIS A 91 9.89 5.47 -4.84
CA HIS A 91 9.59 4.40 -5.78
C HIS A 91 9.47 3.10 -4.98
N PRO A 92 8.32 2.40 -5.05
CA PRO A 92 8.16 1.12 -4.41
C PRO A 92 9.26 0.15 -4.87
N ARG A 93 9.82 -0.64 -3.95
CA ARG A 93 10.82 -1.62 -4.35
C ARG A 93 10.14 -2.84 -4.95
N ARG A 94 10.62 -3.20 -6.13
CA ARG A 94 10.20 -4.37 -6.91
C ARG A 94 10.06 -5.64 -6.08
N VAL A 95 10.97 -5.85 -5.14
CA VAL A 95 11.01 -7.05 -4.30
C VAL A 95 9.73 -7.25 -3.49
N VAL A 96 9.13 -6.18 -2.96
CA VAL A 96 7.90 -6.28 -2.16
C VAL A 96 6.73 -6.77 -3.00
N GLY A 97 6.57 -6.21 -4.21
CA GLY A 97 5.55 -6.65 -5.15
C GLY A 97 5.70 -8.10 -5.58
N GLU A 98 6.94 -8.55 -5.82
CA GLU A 98 7.22 -9.93 -6.21
C GLU A 98 6.98 -10.93 -5.07
N SER A 99 7.32 -10.56 -3.83
CA SER A 99 7.10 -11.41 -2.65
C SER A 99 5.62 -11.51 -2.28
N LEU A 100 4.83 -10.44 -2.42
CA LEU A 100 3.42 -10.46 -2.03
C LEU A 100 2.54 -11.34 -2.94
N GLY A 101 2.95 -11.59 -4.18
CA GLY A 101 2.28 -12.51 -5.10
C GLY A 101 2.00 -13.89 -4.48
N PRO A 102 3.04 -14.69 -4.19
CA PRO A 102 2.87 -16.03 -3.59
C PRO A 102 2.31 -15.98 -2.17
N ILE A 103 2.68 -14.97 -1.37
CA ILE A 103 2.17 -14.79 0.00
C ILE A 103 0.65 -14.61 0.01
N SER A 104 0.07 -14.01 -1.04
CA SER A 104 -1.35 -13.70 -1.08
C SER A 104 -2.25 -14.85 -1.53
N LEU A 105 -1.72 -16.00 -1.97
CA LEU A 105 -2.49 -17.08 -2.59
C LEU A 105 -3.60 -17.68 -1.70
N PHE A 106 -3.41 -17.67 -0.38
CA PHE A 106 -4.41 -18.20 0.58
C PHE A 106 -5.24 -17.10 1.27
N LEU A 107 -4.93 -15.82 1.01
CA LEU A 107 -5.65 -14.70 1.62
C LEU A 107 -7.04 -14.52 1.01
N GLU A 108 -7.95 -13.98 1.81
CA GLU A 108 -9.25 -13.48 1.37
C GLU A 108 -9.19 -11.99 1.00
N LYS A 109 -8.31 -11.22 1.64
CA LYS A 109 -8.13 -9.80 1.38
C LYS A 109 -6.66 -9.41 1.44
N LEU A 110 -6.22 -8.63 0.45
CA LEU A 110 -4.91 -7.98 0.44
C LEU A 110 -5.07 -6.49 0.15
N SER A 111 -4.52 -5.66 1.02
CA SER A 111 -4.26 -4.25 0.77
C SER A 111 -2.76 -3.99 0.92
N ALA A 112 -2.13 -3.36 -0.07
CA ALA A 112 -0.75 -2.92 0.01
C ALA A 112 -0.63 -1.55 -0.66
N SER A 113 -0.31 -0.53 0.12
CA SER A 113 -0.34 0.87 -0.33
C SER A 113 1.01 1.56 -0.15
N TYR A 114 1.44 2.30 -1.19
CA TYR A 114 2.71 3.02 -1.34
C TYR A 114 4.00 2.19 -1.26
N ILE A 115 3.96 1.04 -0.59
CA ILE A 115 5.10 0.14 -0.47
C ILE A 115 5.28 -0.79 -1.67
N ILE A 116 4.27 -0.87 -2.51
CA ILE A 116 4.18 -1.77 -3.66
C ILE A 116 3.96 -0.98 -4.94
N GLU A 117 4.49 -1.53 -6.03
CA GLU A 117 4.12 -1.16 -7.40
C GLU A 117 3.30 -2.32 -7.98
N ALA A 118 2.01 -2.10 -8.26
CA ALA A 118 1.10 -3.13 -8.74
C ALA A 118 1.62 -3.84 -10.01
N ASN A 119 2.34 -3.14 -10.88
CA ASN A 119 2.95 -3.76 -12.06
C ASN A 119 3.97 -4.86 -11.70
N ASP A 120 4.67 -4.75 -10.57
CA ASP A 120 5.62 -5.76 -10.12
C ASP A 120 4.91 -6.99 -9.56
N PHE A 121 3.76 -6.80 -8.89
CA PHE A 121 2.90 -7.87 -8.40
C PHE A 121 2.34 -8.73 -9.55
N PHE A 122 1.74 -8.11 -10.57
CA PHE A 122 1.06 -8.84 -11.66
C PHE A 122 2.02 -9.45 -12.69
N ARG A 123 3.18 -8.84 -12.94
CA ARG A 123 4.10 -9.30 -14.00
C ARG A 123 4.74 -10.66 -13.70
N LYS A 124 4.77 -11.08 -12.42
CA LYS A 124 5.35 -12.35 -11.98
C LYS A 124 4.30 -13.41 -11.64
N THR A 125 3.03 -13.15 -11.90
CA THR A 125 1.99 -14.16 -11.78
C THR A 125 2.33 -15.37 -12.65
N GLN A 126 2.39 -16.54 -12.03
CA GLN A 126 2.61 -17.81 -12.72
C GLN A 126 1.26 -18.42 -13.10
N SER A 127 1.22 -19.23 -14.15
CA SER A 127 -0.03 -19.79 -14.70
C SER A 127 -0.68 -20.87 -13.84
N ASP A 128 0.07 -21.42 -12.88
CA ASP A 128 -0.38 -22.43 -11.91
C ASP A 128 -0.84 -21.80 -10.58
N TRP A 129 -0.74 -20.48 -10.45
CA TRP A 129 -1.19 -19.77 -9.25
C TRP A 129 -2.70 -19.60 -9.29
N VAL A 130 -3.35 -19.95 -8.18
CA VAL A 130 -4.79 -19.70 -8.01
C VAL A 130 -5.02 -19.06 -6.66
N TRP A 131 -5.65 -17.88 -6.68
CA TRP A 131 -6.09 -17.19 -5.47
C TRP A 131 -7.51 -17.64 -5.13
N GLU A 132 -7.61 -18.87 -4.61
CA GLU A 132 -8.88 -19.57 -4.38
C GLU A 132 -9.87 -18.79 -3.51
N ASN A 133 -9.35 -17.97 -2.58
CA ASN A 133 -10.17 -17.28 -1.59
C ASN A 133 -10.18 -15.76 -1.74
N LEU A 134 -9.36 -15.18 -2.62
CA LEU A 134 -9.17 -13.73 -2.65
C LEU A 134 -10.43 -13.04 -3.19
N THR A 135 -11.04 -12.23 -2.33
CA THR A 135 -12.26 -11.47 -2.60
C THR A 135 -11.98 -9.99 -2.84
N SER A 136 -10.93 -9.45 -2.20
CA SER A 136 -10.56 -8.04 -2.26
C SER A 136 -9.06 -7.89 -2.48
N LEU A 137 -8.67 -7.12 -3.50
CA LEU A 137 -7.28 -6.75 -3.77
C LEU A 137 -7.17 -5.24 -3.96
N THR A 138 -6.38 -4.56 -3.13
CA THR A 138 -6.11 -3.14 -3.28
C THR A 138 -4.60 -2.87 -3.32
N LEU A 139 -4.10 -2.30 -4.41
CA LEU A 139 -2.67 -2.05 -4.63
C LEU A 139 -2.42 -0.61 -5.09
N THR A 140 -1.28 -0.04 -4.70
CA THR A 140 -0.80 1.22 -5.28
C THR A 140 0.02 0.99 -6.56
N SER A 141 -0.03 1.92 -7.51
CA SER A 141 0.89 1.95 -8.65
C SER A 141 1.17 3.39 -9.08
N GLU A 142 2.45 3.75 -9.16
CA GLU A 142 2.87 5.07 -9.63
C GLU A 142 2.58 5.28 -11.11
N LEU A 143 2.28 4.21 -11.86
CA LEU A 143 1.84 4.30 -13.26
C LEU A 143 0.50 5.02 -13.42
N LEU A 144 -0.25 5.23 -12.33
CA LEU A 144 -1.49 6.01 -12.33
C LEU A 144 -1.26 7.50 -11.99
N ALA A 145 -0.02 7.93 -11.79
CA ALA A 145 0.28 9.36 -11.70
C ALA A 145 -0.03 10.06 -13.04
N GLU A 146 -0.51 11.30 -12.98
CA GLU A 146 -0.91 12.09 -14.16
C GLU A 146 0.22 12.28 -15.19
N ASP A 147 1.46 12.35 -14.72
CA ASP A 147 2.67 12.52 -15.53
C ASP A 147 3.33 11.18 -15.93
N ALA A 148 2.72 10.04 -15.58
CA ALA A 148 3.23 8.72 -15.93
C ALA A 148 2.90 8.34 -17.38
N CYS A 149 3.54 7.27 -17.87
CA CYS A 149 3.26 6.74 -19.20
C CYS A 149 1.93 5.98 -19.23
N HIS A 150 0.88 6.59 -19.81
CA HIS A 150 -0.47 5.99 -19.88
C HIS A 150 -0.52 4.62 -20.58
N LEU A 151 0.38 4.37 -21.54
CA LEU A 151 0.49 3.06 -22.18
C LEU A 151 0.96 1.99 -21.18
N ARG A 152 1.92 2.33 -20.30
CA ARG A 152 2.37 1.41 -19.24
C ARG A 152 1.27 1.18 -18.22
N ALA A 153 0.50 2.22 -17.86
CA ALA A 153 -0.67 2.08 -17.00
C ALA A 153 -1.70 1.11 -17.59
N THR A 154 -2.06 1.31 -18.86
CA THR A 154 -3.03 0.45 -19.57
C THR A 154 -2.54 -1.01 -19.64
N ASN A 155 -1.26 -1.23 -19.93
CA ASN A 155 -0.68 -2.57 -19.96
C ASN A 155 -0.68 -3.23 -18.57
N MET A 156 -0.38 -2.47 -17.51
CA MET A 156 -0.45 -2.97 -16.14
C MET A 156 -1.89 -3.36 -15.76
N LEU A 157 -2.89 -2.54 -16.10
CA LEU A 157 -4.30 -2.86 -15.85
C LEU A 157 -4.79 -4.07 -16.65
N ALA A 158 -4.23 -4.32 -17.83
CA ALA A 158 -4.49 -5.54 -18.60
C ALA A 158 -3.82 -6.78 -17.97
N ASN A 159 -2.60 -6.64 -17.45
CA ASN A 159 -1.94 -7.71 -16.68
C ASN A 159 -2.72 -8.04 -15.41
N ALA A 160 -3.30 -7.02 -14.75
CA ALA A 160 -4.18 -7.20 -13.61
C ALA A 160 -5.43 -8.03 -13.96
N ALA A 161 -6.04 -7.79 -15.12
CA ALA A 161 -7.13 -8.63 -15.64
C ALA A 161 -6.66 -10.08 -15.87
N GLY A 162 -5.47 -10.26 -16.44
CA GLY A 162 -4.87 -11.59 -16.63
C GLY A 162 -4.65 -12.35 -15.32
N ALA A 163 -4.22 -11.66 -14.25
CA ALA A 163 -4.14 -12.24 -12.92
C ALA A 163 -5.53 -12.53 -12.34
N ALA A 164 -6.52 -11.65 -12.55
CA ALA A 164 -7.89 -11.81 -12.08
C ALA A 164 -8.60 -13.04 -12.68
N LEU A 165 -8.18 -13.53 -13.85
CA LEU A 165 -8.65 -14.82 -14.39
C LEU A 165 -8.34 -15.99 -13.45
N GLN A 166 -7.33 -15.87 -12.59
CA GLN A 166 -6.92 -16.86 -11.59
C GLN A 166 -7.48 -16.56 -10.18
N MET A 167 -8.47 -15.66 -10.06
CA MET A 167 -9.06 -15.24 -8.79
C MET A 167 -10.58 -15.52 -8.80
N PRO A 168 -11.03 -16.77 -8.64
CA PRO A 168 -12.42 -17.17 -8.87
C PRO A 168 -13.44 -16.52 -7.94
N ARG A 169 -13.01 -15.97 -6.79
CA ARG A 169 -13.87 -15.31 -5.81
C ARG A 169 -13.70 -13.79 -5.76
N LEU A 170 -12.98 -13.21 -6.72
CA LEU A 170 -12.69 -11.78 -6.72
C LEU A 170 -13.97 -10.96 -6.86
N GLN A 171 -14.29 -10.20 -5.81
CA GLN A 171 -15.42 -9.28 -5.79
C GLN A 171 -14.99 -7.85 -6.06
N ARG A 172 -13.75 -7.49 -5.68
CA ARG A 172 -13.24 -6.12 -5.82
C ARG A 172 -11.75 -6.11 -6.09
N MET A 173 -11.35 -5.36 -7.12
CA MET A 173 -9.95 -4.98 -7.32
C MET A 173 -9.84 -3.47 -7.46
N GLU A 174 -8.96 -2.85 -6.68
CA GLU A 174 -8.69 -1.42 -6.69
C GLU A 174 -7.20 -1.20 -6.95
N ILE A 175 -6.86 -0.52 -8.04
CA ILE A 175 -5.48 -0.10 -8.30
C ILE A 175 -5.50 1.41 -8.31
N TRP A 176 -4.71 2.02 -7.43
CA TRP A 176 -4.84 3.44 -7.15
C TRP A 176 -3.50 4.15 -6.98
N TYR A 177 -3.54 5.47 -7.00
CA TYR A 177 -2.42 6.32 -6.67
C TYR A 177 -2.91 7.63 -6.08
N GLY A 178 -2.20 8.13 -5.07
CA GLY A 178 -2.42 9.45 -4.47
C GLY A 178 -1.10 10.20 -4.36
N GLY A 179 -1.06 11.42 -4.88
CA GLY A 179 0.07 12.33 -4.78
C GLY A 179 -0.41 13.76 -4.51
N PHE A 180 0.51 14.71 -4.44
CA PHE A 180 0.13 16.11 -4.25
C PHE A 180 -0.76 16.56 -5.42
N ARG A 181 -2.01 16.94 -5.11
CA ARG A 181 -3.01 17.41 -6.07
C ARG A 181 -3.38 16.44 -7.20
N THR A 182 -2.96 15.18 -7.11
CA THR A 182 -3.24 14.16 -8.12
C THR A 182 -3.72 12.90 -7.44
N ALA A 183 -4.75 12.27 -8.01
CA ALA A 183 -5.18 10.95 -7.57
C ALA A 183 -5.87 10.23 -8.70
N ALA A 184 -5.76 8.91 -8.71
CA ALA A 184 -6.44 8.06 -9.67
C ALA A 184 -6.75 6.69 -9.08
N LEU A 185 -7.82 6.08 -9.57
CA LEU A 185 -8.33 4.77 -9.19
C LEU A 185 -8.92 4.09 -10.42
N PHE A 186 -8.42 2.89 -10.68
CA PHE A 186 -9.12 1.88 -11.45
C PHE A 186 -9.82 0.90 -10.50
N ARG A 187 -11.12 0.69 -10.68
CA ARG A 187 -11.92 -0.25 -9.86
C ARG A 187 -12.61 -1.28 -10.75
N TYR A 188 -12.38 -2.56 -10.46
CA TYR A 188 -13.24 -3.68 -10.82
C TYR A 188 -14.14 -4.03 -9.63
N ALA A 189 -15.43 -4.23 -9.86
CA ALA A 189 -16.37 -4.59 -8.81
C ALA A 189 -17.48 -5.53 -9.32
N VAL A 190 -17.74 -6.58 -8.54
CA VAL A 190 -18.90 -7.47 -8.66
C VAL A 190 -19.91 -7.05 -7.60
N SER A 191 -21.17 -6.90 -8.02
CA SER A 191 -22.28 -6.54 -7.15
C SER A 191 -23.54 -7.30 -7.56
N GLU A 192 -24.60 -7.19 -6.77
CA GLU A 192 -25.94 -7.69 -7.15
C GLU A 192 -26.42 -7.09 -8.48
N SER A 193 -25.97 -5.87 -8.81
CA SER A 193 -26.33 -5.17 -10.06
C SER A 193 -25.47 -5.58 -11.27
N GLY A 194 -24.59 -6.56 -11.11
CA GLY A 194 -23.67 -7.06 -12.14
C GLY A 194 -22.21 -6.69 -11.89
N THR A 195 -21.40 -6.94 -12.91
CA THR A 195 -19.94 -6.78 -12.90
C THR A 195 -19.54 -5.52 -13.65
N SER A 196 -18.60 -4.74 -13.11
CA SER A 196 -18.23 -3.46 -13.71
C SER A 196 -16.76 -3.10 -13.55
N ILE A 197 -16.28 -2.27 -14.48
CA ILE A 197 -15.04 -1.52 -14.34
C ILE A 197 -15.31 -0.03 -14.39
N ARG A 198 -14.42 0.76 -13.77
CA ARG A 198 -14.56 2.21 -13.66
C ARG A 198 -13.19 2.87 -13.48
N TRP A 199 -13.07 4.08 -14.02
CA TRP A 199 -11.95 4.99 -13.77
C TRP A 199 -12.41 6.22 -12.99
N HIS A 200 -11.71 6.58 -11.93
CA HIS A 200 -11.87 7.82 -11.17
C HIS A 200 -10.52 8.50 -11.06
N GLY A 201 -10.42 9.81 -11.29
CA GLY A 201 -9.16 10.49 -11.09
C GLY A 201 -9.20 11.99 -11.34
N THR A 202 -8.11 12.67 -10.98
CA THR A 202 -7.88 14.09 -11.28
C THR A 202 -7.51 14.34 -12.74
N TRP A 203 -7.32 13.26 -13.51
CA TRP A 203 -7.04 13.25 -14.93
C TRP A 203 -7.80 12.11 -15.62
N GLU A 204 -7.99 12.24 -16.94
CA GLU A 204 -8.76 11.29 -17.73
C GLU A 204 -7.88 10.17 -18.30
N LEU A 205 -8.21 8.92 -17.96
CA LEU A 205 -7.73 7.75 -18.68
C LEU A 205 -8.86 7.17 -19.54
N GLN A 206 -8.63 7.11 -20.84
CA GLN A 206 -9.53 6.39 -21.73
C GLN A 206 -9.34 4.88 -21.58
N LEU A 207 -10.38 4.19 -21.14
CA LEU A 207 -10.41 2.73 -21.06
C LEU A 207 -10.52 2.14 -22.47
N GLN A 208 -9.36 1.90 -23.08
CA GLN A 208 -9.28 1.40 -24.46
C GLN A 208 -9.94 0.02 -24.60
N ARG A 209 -10.43 -0.28 -25.81
CA ARG A 209 -11.08 -1.55 -26.13
C ARG A 209 -10.31 -2.78 -25.64
N ARG A 210 -8.99 -2.82 -25.82
CA ARG A 210 -8.16 -3.96 -25.35
C ARG A 210 -8.25 -4.19 -23.84
N LEU A 211 -8.32 -3.12 -23.05
CA LEU A 211 -8.48 -3.21 -21.60
C LEU A 211 -9.88 -3.68 -21.24
N VAL A 212 -10.91 -3.15 -21.92
CA VAL A 212 -12.31 -3.59 -21.73
C VAL A 212 -12.47 -5.06 -22.08
N ASP A 213 -11.92 -5.52 -23.21
CA ASP A 213 -11.97 -6.91 -23.65
C ASP A 213 -11.31 -7.83 -22.61
N ALA A 214 -10.15 -7.43 -22.05
CA ALA A 214 -9.45 -8.21 -21.02
C ALA A 214 -10.28 -8.38 -19.75
N TRP A 215 -10.92 -7.31 -19.26
CA TRP A 215 -11.80 -7.38 -18.09
C TRP A 215 -13.14 -8.06 -18.39
N SER A 216 -13.59 -8.04 -19.65
CA SER A 216 -14.82 -8.74 -20.06
C SER A 216 -14.63 -10.25 -19.94
N ALA A 217 -13.47 -10.77 -20.33
CA ALA A 217 -13.12 -12.17 -20.13
C ALA A 217 -13.15 -12.59 -18.64
N VAL A 218 -12.73 -11.70 -17.73
CA VAL A 218 -12.81 -11.96 -16.27
C VAL A 218 -14.28 -12.04 -15.81
N ALA A 219 -15.11 -11.10 -16.25
CA ALA A 219 -16.54 -11.08 -15.91
C ALA A 219 -17.28 -12.31 -16.45
N GLU A 220 -17.04 -12.66 -17.71
CA GLU A 220 -17.61 -13.83 -18.39
C GLU A 220 -17.23 -15.12 -17.66
N LEU A 221 -15.97 -15.27 -17.26
CA LEU A 221 -15.47 -16.48 -16.60
C LEU A 221 -16.04 -16.65 -15.19
N HIS A 222 -16.05 -15.59 -14.37
CA HIS A 222 -16.28 -15.73 -12.93
C HIS A 222 -17.65 -15.27 -12.44
N THR A 223 -18.39 -14.49 -13.23
CA THR A 223 -19.59 -13.80 -12.72
C THR A 223 -20.86 -14.09 -13.52
N ALA A 224 -20.74 -14.70 -14.71
CA ALA A 224 -21.84 -14.89 -15.67
C ALA A 224 -22.61 -13.60 -16.05
N ASN A 225 -22.06 -12.42 -15.71
CA ASN A 225 -22.60 -11.11 -16.02
C ASN A 225 -21.80 -10.47 -17.15
N GLU A 226 -22.47 -9.68 -17.99
CA GLU A 226 -21.79 -8.79 -18.91
C GLU A 226 -21.02 -7.71 -18.13
N LEU A 227 -19.84 -7.35 -18.63
CA LEU A 227 -19.05 -6.27 -18.04
C LEU A 227 -19.64 -4.91 -18.40
N VAL A 228 -20.02 -4.15 -17.38
CA VAL A 228 -20.44 -2.75 -17.54
C VAL A 228 -19.26 -1.81 -17.34
N VAL A 229 -18.92 -1.03 -18.37
CA VAL A 229 -17.99 0.10 -18.22
C VAL A 229 -18.77 1.29 -17.67
N ARG A 230 -18.51 1.66 -16.41
CA ARG A 230 -19.18 2.80 -15.77
C ARG A 230 -18.51 4.10 -16.21
N GLU A 231 -19.29 5.18 -16.20
CA GLU A 231 -18.80 6.52 -16.52
C GLU A 231 -17.63 6.92 -15.62
N SER A 232 -16.60 7.49 -16.26
CA SER A 232 -15.43 8.01 -15.57
C SER A 232 -15.77 9.30 -14.83
N ARG A 233 -15.20 9.49 -13.64
CA ARG A 233 -15.38 10.72 -12.86
C ARG A 233 -14.07 11.50 -12.83
N LEU A 234 -14.13 12.74 -13.31
CA LEU A 234 -13.06 13.72 -13.12
C LEU A 234 -13.20 14.36 -11.74
N LEU A 235 -12.12 14.31 -10.96
CA LEU A 235 -12.06 14.77 -9.58
C LEU A 235 -11.31 16.11 -9.50
N ASP A 236 -11.67 16.94 -8.53
CA ASP A 236 -10.88 18.12 -8.19
C ASP A 236 -9.71 17.72 -7.29
N GLY A 237 -8.49 17.86 -7.80
CA GLY A 237 -7.27 17.59 -7.07
C GLY A 237 -6.88 18.67 -6.06
N SER A 238 -7.52 19.84 -6.06
CA SER A 238 -7.09 21.01 -5.28
C SER A 238 -7.01 20.76 -3.77
N GLY A 239 -7.86 19.88 -3.24
CA GLY A 239 -7.91 19.47 -1.83
C GLY A 239 -6.99 18.30 -1.45
N ILE A 240 -6.29 17.68 -2.41
CA ILE A 240 -5.44 16.52 -2.15
C ILE A 240 -4.07 16.99 -1.66
N ALA A 241 -3.98 17.21 -0.35
CA ALA A 241 -2.75 17.57 0.35
C ALA A 241 -2.19 16.43 1.22
N SER A 242 -2.90 15.30 1.28
CA SER A 242 -2.47 14.12 2.02
C SER A 242 -2.87 12.78 1.40
N ARG A 243 -2.27 11.69 1.91
CA ARG A 243 -2.56 10.28 1.61
C ARG A 243 -4.02 10.00 1.97
N ASP A 244 -4.43 10.41 3.16
CA ASP A 244 -5.82 10.37 3.61
C ASP A 244 -6.74 11.19 2.71
N GLY A 245 -6.32 12.39 2.30
CA GLY A 245 -7.08 13.22 1.37
C GLY A 245 -7.31 12.51 0.03
N ALA A 246 -6.29 11.82 -0.49
CA ALA A 246 -6.43 11.00 -1.70
C ALA A 246 -7.38 9.81 -1.48
N ILE A 247 -7.26 9.09 -0.37
CA ILE A 247 -8.14 7.95 -0.01
C ILE A 247 -9.60 8.41 0.05
N GLN A 248 -9.87 9.54 0.70
CA GLN A 248 -11.22 10.10 0.85
C GLN A 248 -11.79 10.55 -0.51
N VAL A 249 -11.01 11.30 -1.31
CA VAL A 249 -11.47 11.82 -2.61
C VAL A 249 -11.73 10.69 -3.61
N LEU A 250 -10.94 9.62 -3.56
CA LEU A 250 -11.12 8.43 -4.40
C LEU A 250 -12.23 7.49 -3.91
N ASP A 251 -12.78 7.71 -2.72
CA ASP A 251 -13.78 6.82 -2.10
C ASP A 251 -13.27 5.36 -2.07
N LEU A 252 -12.01 5.16 -1.70
CA LEU A 252 -11.41 3.82 -1.63
C LEU A 252 -12.09 2.97 -0.56
N SER A 253 -12.02 1.66 -0.71
CA SER A 253 -12.60 0.77 0.28
C SER A 253 -11.97 0.95 1.67
N GLU A 254 -12.78 0.75 2.71
CA GLU A 254 -12.37 0.88 4.12
C GLU A 254 -11.18 -0.01 4.53
N ASN A 255 -10.76 -0.94 3.65
CA ASN A 255 -9.65 -1.86 3.90
C ASN A 255 -8.29 -1.31 3.41
N VAL A 256 -8.22 -0.12 2.82
CA VAL A 256 -6.94 0.44 2.33
C VAL A 256 -5.98 0.73 3.48
N VAL A 257 -6.52 1.22 4.59
CA VAL A 257 -5.84 1.40 5.87
C VAL A 257 -6.70 0.72 6.92
N HIS A 258 -6.10 -0.08 7.80
CA HIS A 258 -6.86 -0.69 8.90
C HIS A 258 -7.48 0.40 9.78
N PRO A 259 -8.75 0.29 10.24
CA PRO A 259 -9.42 1.34 11.01
C PRO A 259 -8.65 1.77 12.27
N ALA A 260 -7.94 0.84 12.93
CA ALA A 260 -7.08 1.15 14.08
C ALA A 260 -5.90 2.07 13.73
N SER A 261 -5.46 2.07 12.47
CA SER A 261 -4.38 2.91 11.95
C SER A 261 -4.88 4.22 11.34
N PHE A 262 -6.15 4.28 10.92
CA PHE A 262 -6.72 5.47 10.27
C PHE A 262 -6.85 6.67 11.24
N GLY A 263 -7.08 6.40 12.53
CA GLY A 263 -7.10 7.43 13.57
C GLY A 263 -5.75 8.14 13.78
N ASP A 264 -4.65 7.49 13.37
CA ASP A 264 -3.28 7.92 13.63
C ASP A 264 -2.72 8.79 12.49
N ILE A 265 -3.11 8.52 11.24
CA ILE A 265 -2.66 9.26 10.04
C ILE A 265 -3.22 10.70 10.02
N GLY A 266 -4.41 10.90 10.59
CA GLY A 266 -5.07 12.21 10.64
C GLY A 266 -4.75 13.09 11.86
N LYS A 267 -4.05 12.57 12.89
CA LYS A 267 -3.84 13.27 14.17
C LYS A 267 -2.36 13.50 14.45
N GLY A 268 -1.82 14.57 13.86
CA GLY A 268 -0.54 15.16 14.28
C GLY A 268 -0.52 15.75 15.69
N THR A 269 -1.60 15.67 16.48
CA THR A 269 -1.67 16.22 17.86
C THR A 269 -2.70 15.47 18.73
N GLY A 270 -2.28 14.49 19.55
CA GLY A 270 -3.18 13.98 20.59
C GLY A 270 -2.74 12.66 21.23
N LYS A 271 -2.41 12.74 22.52
CA LYS A 271 -2.05 11.65 23.45
C LYS A 271 -2.76 10.32 23.15
N TYR A 272 -1.99 9.30 22.79
CA TYR A 272 -2.47 7.93 22.61
C TYR A 272 -2.47 7.14 23.92
N THR A 273 -3.52 6.36 24.14
CA THR A 273 -3.67 5.44 25.28
C THR A 273 -2.85 4.16 25.06
N LYS A 274 -2.26 3.64 26.16
CA LYS A 274 -1.40 2.46 26.19
C LYS A 274 -2.10 1.20 25.62
N PRO A 275 -1.35 0.26 25.02
CA PRO A 275 -1.91 -0.98 24.48
C PRO A 275 -2.36 -1.92 25.60
N ASP A 276 -3.33 -2.78 25.27
CA ASP A 276 -3.65 -3.98 26.03
C ASP A 276 -2.42 -4.91 26.09
N GLN A 277 -2.10 -5.39 27.28
CA GLN A 277 -0.91 -6.20 27.57
C GLN A 277 -0.91 -7.55 26.82
N SER A 278 -2.08 -7.99 26.34
CA SER A 278 -2.23 -9.22 25.55
C SER A 278 -1.61 -9.13 24.13
N ILE A 279 -1.61 -7.94 23.53
CA ILE A 279 -1.07 -7.67 22.18
C ILE A 279 0.46 -7.61 22.22
N SER A 280 1.02 -7.02 23.29
CA SER A 280 2.46 -6.94 23.54
C SER A 280 3.12 -8.31 23.58
N LYS A 281 2.43 -9.33 24.12
CA LYS A 281 2.96 -10.67 24.28
C LYS A 281 3.02 -11.45 22.95
N LYS A 282 1.99 -11.34 22.11
CA LYS A 282 2.02 -11.92 20.75
C LYS A 282 3.08 -11.27 19.86
N HIS A 283 3.29 -9.96 20.02
CA HIS A 283 4.35 -9.23 19.36
C HIS A 283 5.74 -9.70 19.82
N GLU A 284 5.97 -9.86 21.13
CA GLU A 284 7.21 -10.43 21.66
C GLU A 284 7.47 -11.85 21.15
N ASP A 285 6.44 -12.69 21.03
CA ASP A 285 6.57 -14.05 20.50
C ASP A 285 6.97 -14.05 19.00
N ILE A 286 6.37 -13.17 18.18
CA ILE A 286 6.72 -13.01 16.75
C ILE A 286 8.11 -12.40 16.57
N MET A 287 8.45 -11.37 17.34
CA MET A 287 9.77 -10.72 17.27
C MET A 287 10.87 -11.65 17.81
N SER A 288 10.59 -12.41 18.87
CA SER A 288 11.49 -13.45 19.38
C SER A 288 11.67 -14.58 18.38
N TRP A 289 10.64 -14.90 17.58
CA TRP A 289 10.75 -15.84 16.47
C TRP A 289 11.59 -15.28 15.32
N ILE A 290 11.40 -14.01 14.93
CA ILE A 290 12.24 -13.33 13.92
C ILE A 290 13.71 -13.32 14.34
N GLN A 291 13.99 -13.05 15.63
CA GLN A 291 15.33 -13.13 16.21
C GLN A 291 15.88 -14.56 16.24
N ALA A 292 15.06 -15.54 16.59
CA ALA A 292 15.45 -16.95 16.61
C ALA A 292 15.70 -17.54 15.20
N SER A 293 15.07 -16.99 14.17
CA SER A 293 15.21 -17.39 12.76
C SER A 293 16.49 -16.87 12.09
N GLY A 294 17.35 -16.13 12.82
CA GLY A 294 18.67 -15.72 12.33
C GLY A 294 18.65 -14.57 11.32
N ILE A 295 17.58 -13.79 11.27
CA ILE A 295 17.36 -12.68 10.31
C ILE A 295 18.22 -11.44 10.66
N GLU A 296 18.94 -11.44 11.78
CA GLU A 296 19.72 -10.29 12.28
C GLU A 296 21.03 -9.97 11.54
N SER A 297 21.50 -10.77 10.57
CA SER A 297 22.71 -10.41 9.86
C SER A 297 22.42 -9.42 8.73
N LEU A 298 22.28 -8.14 9.05
CA LEU A 298 22.85 -7.03 8.27
C LEU A 298 22.68 -5.73 9.07
N GLN A 299 23.83 -5.24 9.58
CA GLN A 299 23.95 -3.93 10.19
C GLN A 299 23.56 -2.83 9.20
N ILE A 300 22.96 -1.79 9.78
CA ILE A 300 22.60 -0.46 9.23
C ILE A 300 23.69 0.09 8.31
#